data_AF-A0A963L1R4-F1
#
_entry.id   AF-A0A963L1R4-F1
#
_cell.length_a   1.000
_cell.length_b   1.000
_cell.length_c   1.000
_cell.angle_alpha   90.00
_cell.angle_beta   90.00
_cell.angle_gamma   90.00
#
_symmetry.space_group_name_H-M   'P 1'
#
loop_
_entity.id
_entity.type
_entity.pdbx_description
1 polymer ?
#
loop_
_entity_poly.entity_id
_entity_poly.type
_entity_poly.pdbx_seq_one_letter_code
_entity_poly.pdbx_strand_id
1 'polypeptide(L)'
;MQIDLRTVSITPLRQTFNHIADRIGADKAASRYIEATMDVQANANFHYRPTWDPEHEIFDASRTKVVMADWYVLKDPRQLYYGTYTQARARMQETAEADFDFVEERGLAEGFDDSARRTALDFYLPLRHVAWGANMNGASMCAYGYGTAVT
;
A
#
# COMPACT_ATOMS: atom_id res chain seq x y z
N MET A 1 4.95 -11.45 40.11
CA MET A 1 3.52 -11.68 40.39
C MET A 1 2.76 -11.24 39.15
N GLN A 2 2.34 -12.18 38.31
CA GLN A 2 1.60 -11.89 37.09
C GLN A 2 0.12 -11.88 37.43
N ILE A 3 -0.53 -10.72 37.30
CA ILE A 3 -1.97 -10.59 37.50
C ILE A 3 -2.62 -10.87 36.15
N ASP A 4 -3.17 -12.07 35.98
CA ASP A 4 -4.02 -12.36 34.82
C ASP A 4 -5.44 -11.84 35.09
N LEU A 5 -5.81 -10.79 34.37
CA LEU A 5 -7.15 -10.22 34.39
C LEU A 5 -8.14 -11.23 33.82
N ARG A 6 -9.11 -11.68 34.62
CA ARG A 6 -10.19 -12.56 34.15
C ARG A 6 -11.18 -11.77 33.30
N THR A 7 -11.22 -12.05 32.01
CA THR A 7 -12.23 -11.52 31.09
C THR A 7 -13.35 -12.53 30.87
N VAL A 8 -14.59 -12.06 30.74
CA VAL A 8 -15.71 -12.91 30.29
C VAL A 8 -15.54 -13.19 28.80
N SER A 9 -15.45 -14.47 28.43
CA SER A 9 -15.38 -14.90 27.03
C SER A 9 -16.79 -15.14 26.48
N ILE A 10 -17.12 -14.48 25.36
CA ILE A 10 -18.38 -14.69 24.64
C ILE A 10 -18.05 -15.50 23.39
N THR A 11 -18.79 -16.60 23.17
CA THR A 11 -18.60 -17.43 21.96
C THR A 11 -19.23 -16.73 20.75
N PRO A 12 -18.45 -16.36 19.71
CA PRO A 12 -18.99 -15.72 18.53
C PRO A 12 -19.65 -16.73 17.59
N LEU A 13 -20.63 -16.28 16.80
CA LEU A 13 -21.30 -17.12 15.78
C LEU A 13 -20.40 -17.43 14.57
N ARG A 14 -19.40 -16.59 14.31
CA ARG A 14 -18.41 -16.71 13.24
C ARG A 14 -17.17 -15.91 13.58
N GLN A 15 -16.03 -16.26 13.00
CA GLN A 15 -14.75 -15.59 13.27
C GLN A 15 -14.45 -14.44 12.29
N THR A 16 -14.96 -14.48 11.06
CA THR A 16 -14.68 -13.48 10.02
C THR A 16 -15.80 -13.44 8.96
N PHE A 17 -15.63 -12.64 7.91
CA PHE A 17 -16.56 -12.54 6.78
C PHE A 17 -16.50 -13.77 5.88
N ASN A 18 -17.59 -14.06 5.15
CA ASN A 18 -17.69 -15.27 4.33
C ASN A 18 -16.58 -15.37 3.27
N HIS A 19 -16.32 -14.30 2.50
CA HIS A 19 -15.28 -14.29 1.47
C HIS A 19 -13.87 -14.54 2.04
N ILE A 20 -13.63 -14.14 3.31
CA ILE A 20 -12.39 -14.44 4.00
C ILE A 20 -12.36 -15.91 4.45
N ALA A 21 -13.45 -16.41 5.04
CA ALA A 21 -13.58 -17.80 5.45
C ALA A 21 -13.37 -18.77 4.28
N ASP A 22 -13.84 -18.43 3.09
CA ASP A 22 -13.61 -19.22 1.86
C ASP A 22 -12.12 -19.32 1.50
N ARG A 23 -11.31 -18.34 1.88
CA ARG A 23 -9.86 -18.32 1.62
C ARG A 23 -9.01 -18.97 2.70
N ILE A 24 -9.36 -18.82 3.98
CA ILE A 24 -8.50 -19.25 5.11
C ILE A 24 -9.10 -20.37 5.97
N GLY A 25 -10.41 -20.64 5.83
CA GLY A 25 -11.22 -21.56 6.62
C GLY A 25 -12.14 -20.83 7.61
N ALA A 26 -13.35 -21.38 7.82
CA ALA A 26 -14.42 -20.76 8.63
C ALA A 26 -14.12 -20.59 10.12
N ASP A 27 -13.28 -21.46 10.69
CA ASP A 27 -12.97 -21.47 12.12
C ASP A 27 -11.75 -20.60 12.49
N LYS A 28 -11.24 -19.78 11.57
CA LYS A 28 -10.05 -18.96 11.79
C LYS A 28 -10.39 -17.47 11.86
N ALA A 29 -9.89 -16.81 12.90
CA ALA A 29 -9.85 -15.36 12.95
C ALA A 29 -8.86 -14.85 11.89
N ALA A 30 -9.26 -13.81 11.14
CA ALA A 30 -8.44 -13.21 10.11
C ALA A 30 -7.58 -12.06 10.68
N SER A 31 -6.43 -11.81 10.05
CA SER A 31 -5.66 -10.60 10.37
C SER A 31 -6.35 -9.37 9.78
N ARG A 32 -6.07 -8.19 10.36
CA ARG A 32 -6.60 -6.92 9.83
C ARG A 32 -6.23 -6.70 8.37
N TYR A 33 -5.03 -7.10 7.96
CA TYR A 33 -4.59 -7.03 6.57
C TYR A 33 -5.44 -7.91 5.66
N ILE A 34 -5.70 -9.16 6.05
CA ILE A 34 -6.51 -10.10 5.25
C ILE A 34 -7.93 -9.56 5.06
N GLU A 35 -8.58 -9.10 6.13
CA GLU A 35 -9.93 -8.53 6.05
C GLU A 35 -10.00 -7.22 5.24
N ALA A 36 -8.93 -6.41 5.28
CA ALA A 36 -8.87 -5.15 4.52
C ALA A 36 -8.53 -5.34 3.03
N THR A 37 -8.07 -6.54 2.63
CA THR A 37 -7.46 -6.75 1.31
C THR A 37 -8.16 -7.80 0.48
N MET A 38 -8.53 -8.96 1.03
CA MET A 38 -9.01 -10.07 0.20
C MET A 38 -10.44 -9.83 -0.30
N ASP A 39 -10.66 -9.96 -1.62
CA ASP A 39 -11.97 -9.87 -2.29
C ASP A 39 -12.82 -8.63 -1.99
N VAL A 40 -12.17 -7.50 -1.68
CA VAL A 40 -12.88 -6.23 -1.45
C VAL A 40 -13.30 -5.56 -2.77
N GLN A 41 -12.59 -5.84 -3.87
CA GLN A 41 -12.86 -5.27 -5.18
C GLN A 41 -14.14 -5.87 -5.80
N ALA A 42 -14.96 -5.04 -6.44
CA ALA A 42 -16.02 -5.53 -7.32
C ALA A 42 -15.42 -6.32 -8.50
N ASN A 43 -16.03 -7.45 -8.86
CA ASN A 43 -15.47 -8.37 -9.85
C ASN A 43 -16.45 -8.77 -10.97
N ALA A 44 -17.71 -8.38 -10.90
CA ALA A 44 -18.74 -8.77 -11.86
C ALA A 44 -19.92 -7.79 -11.87
N ASN A 45 -20.79 -7.93 -12.87
CA ASN A 45 -22.08 -7.24 -13.00
C ASN A 45 -21.94 -5.70 -13.09
N PHE A 46 -20.92 -5.23 -13.79
CA PHE A 46 -20.77 -3.80 -14.08
C PHE A 46 -21.89 -3.34 -15.02
N HIS A 47 -22.47 -2.19 -14.72
CA HIS A 47 -23.67 -1.71 -15.41
C HIS A 47 -23.36 -1.01 -16.73
N TYR A 48 -22.16 -0.44 -16.86
CA TYR A 48 -21.76 0.37 -18.00
C TYR A 48 -20.31 0.10 -18.37
N ARG A 49 -20.01 0.25 -19.67
CA ARG A 49 -18.63 0.25 -20.18
C ARG A 49 -17.96 1.59 -19.87
N PRO A 50 -16.64 1.63 -19.62
CA PRO A 50 -15.90 2.87 -19.50
C PRO A 50 -15.98 3.68 -20.81
N THR A 51 -16.28 4.98 -20.70
CA THR A 51 -16.38 5.86 -21.89
C THR A 51 -15.02 6.18 -22.51
N TRP A 52 -13.94 6.05 -21.73
CA TRP A 52 -12.56 6.31 -22.13
C TRP A 52 -11.81 5.05 -22.61
N ASP A 53 -12.39 3.87 -22.41
CA ASP A 53 -11.85 2.58 -22.85
C ASP A 53 -12.97 1.54 -22.99
N PRO A 54 -13.73 1.58 -24.10
CA PRO A 54 -14.91 0.72 -24.27
C PRO A 54 -14.59 -0.77 -24.48
N GLU A 55 -13.33 -1.12 -24.78
CA GLU A 55 -12.90 -2.50 -25.07
C GLU A 55 -12.79 -3.35 -23.79
N HIS A 56 -12.65 -2.70 -22.62
CA HIS A 56 -12.46 -3.37 -21.34
C HIS A 56 -13.65 -3.13 -20.39
N GLU A 57 -13.79 -3.97 -19.36
CA GLU A 57 -14.67 -3.70 -18.23
C GLU A 57 -14.03 -2.78 -17.18
N ILE A 58 -14.84 -2.36 -16.20
CA ILE A 58 -14.33 -1.80 -14.95
C ILE A 58 -13.60 -2.93 -14.21
N PHE A 59 -12.39 -2.67 -13.73
CA PHE A 59 -11.52 -3.69 -13.13
C PHE A 59 -11.34 -4.95 -13.99
N ASP A 60 -10.77 -4.78 -15.18
CA ASP A 60 -10.59 -5.87 -16.15
C ASP A 60 -9.17 -6.47 -16.08
N ALA A 61 -9.08 -7.76 -15.73
CA ALA A 61 -7.81 -8.47 -15.62
C ALA A 61 -7.07 -8.62 -16.97
N SER A 62 -7.77 -8.48 -18.10
CA SER A 62 -7.18 -8.57 -19.45
C SER A 62 -6.40 -7.31 -19.88
N ARG A 63 -6.44 -6.23 -19.08
CA ARG A 63 -5.61 -5.02 -19.30
C ARG A 63 -4.12 -5.31 -19.29
N THR A 64 -3.72 -6.44 -18.70
CA THR A 64 -2.36 -6.97 -18.76
C THR A 64 -2.32 -8.28 -19.53
N LYS A 65 -1.19 -8.54 -20.21
CA LYS A 65 -0.95 -9.84 -20.86
C LYS A 65 -0.70 -10.97 -19.86
N VAL A 66 -0.43 -10.64 -18.59
CA VAL A 66 -0.23 -11.63 -17.53
C VAL A 66 -1.57 -12.25 -17.16
N VAL A 67 -1.64 -13.58 -17.16
CA VAL A 67 -2.84 -14.33 -16.78
C VAL A 67 -2.56 -15.07 -15.48
N MET A 68 -3.42 -14.87 -14.49
CA MET A 68 -3.35 -15.50 -13.17
C MET A 68 -4.66 -16.23 -12.90
N ALA A 69 -4.59 -17.43 -12.32
CA ALA A 69 -5.78 -18.15 -11.87
C ALA A 69 -6.44 -17.45 -10.66
N ASP A 70 -5.64 -16.85 -9.78
CA ASP A 70 -6.08 -16.03 -8.67
C ASP A 70 -5.06 -14.91 -8.45
N TRP A 71 -5.50 -13.65 -8.56
CA TRP A 71 -4.65 -12.48 -8.34
C TRP A 71 -4.36 -12.25 -6.84
N TYR A 72 -5.22 -12.73 -5.94
CA TYR A 72 -5.07 -12.56 -4.48
C TYR A 72 -4.04 -13.50 -3.85
N VAL A 73 -3.33 -14.30 -4.66
CA VAL A 73 -2.10 -14.98 -4.22
C VAL A 73 -0.95 -14.00 -3.97
N LEU A 74 -0.97 -12.83 -4.61
CA LEU A 74 0.02 -11.77 -4.47
C LEU A 74 -0.23 -11.00 -3.16
N LYS A 75 0.24 -11.56 -2.04
CA LYS A 75 0.09 -10.95 -0.71
C LYS A 75 1.32 -10.12 -0.35
N ASP A 76 1.09 -8.98 0.31
CA ASP A 76 2.17 -8.15 0.83
C ASP A 76 2.74 -8.79 2.12
N PRO A 77 4.00 -9.25 2.12
CA PRO A 77 4.63 -9.81 3.33
C PRO A 77 4.75 -8.78 4.46
N ARG A 78 4.71 -7.47 4.14
CA ARG A 78 4.74 -6.37 5.12
C ARG A 78 3.36 -6.16 5.77
N GLN A 79 2.30 -6.77 5.23
CA GLN A 79 0.92 -6.66 5.69
C GLN A 79 0.40 -5.22 5.80
N LEU A 80 0.73 -4.39 4.80
CA LEU A 80 0.33 -3.00 4.75
C LEU A 80 -1.12 -2.86 4.26
N TYR A 81 -2.06 -2.70 5.19
CA TYR A 81 -3.31 -1.98 4.93
C TYR A 81 -3.13 -0.50 5.32
N TYR A 82 -4.10 0.35 4.98
CA TYR A 82 -3.97 1.82 5.12
C TYR A 82 -3.43 2.28 6.49
N GLY A 83 -3.95 1.71 7.59
CA GLY A 83 -3.52 2.07 8.94
C GLY A 83 -2.05 1.73 9.21
N THR A 84 -1.63 0.51 8.93
CA THR A 84 -0.23 0.09 9.10
C THR A 84 0.73 0.81 8.15
N TYR A 85 0.28 1.13 6.93
CA TYR A 85 1.06 1.93 5.97
C TYR A 85 1.36 3.33 6.49
N THR A 86 0.32 4.05 6.89
CA THR A 86 0.44 5.44 7.38
C THR A 86 1.26 5.51 8.65
N GLN A 87 1.08 4.59 9.59
CA GLN A 87 1.90 4.52 10.81
C GLN A 87 3.38 4.26 10.51
N ALA A 88 3.69 3.36 9.56
CA ALA A 88 5.07 3.10 9.17
C ALA A 88 5.70 4.33 8.50
N ARG A 89 4.96 5.03 7.63
CA ARG A 89 5.43 6.25 6.97
C ARG A 89 5.59 7.42 7.93
N ALA A 90 4.71 7.56 8.92
CA ALA A 90 4.82 8.61 9.93
C ALA A 90 6.16 8.52 10.69
N ARG A 91 6.55 7.33 11.15
CA ARG A 91 7.85 7.13 11.83
C ARG A 91 9.06 7.46 10.94
N MET A 92 8.97 7.11 9.65
CA MET A 92 10.03 7.45 8.69
C MET A 92 10.12 8.96 8.48
N GLN A 93 8.97 9.63 8.36
CA GLN A 93 8.89 11.09 8.21
C GLN A 93 9.46 11.81 9.43
N GLU A 94 9.13 11.39 10.65
CA GLU A 94 9.66 11.99 11.89
C GLU A 94 11.20 11.95 11.93
N THR A 95 11.80 10.85 11.47
CA THR A 95 13.27 10.74 11.38
C THR A 95 13.83 11.69 10.32
N ALA A 96 13.21 11.74 9.15
CA ALA A 96 13.65 12.62 8.07
C ALA A 96 13.56 14.11 8.46
N GLU A 97 12.46 14.53 9.09
CA GLU A 97 12.30 15.90 9.59
C GLU A 97 13.38 16.25 10.63
N ALA A 98 13.65 15.36 11.59
CA ALA A 98 14.72 15.58 12.56
C ALA A 98 16.11 15.71 11.91
N ASP A 99 16.39 14.94 10.85
CA ASP A 99 17.62 15.07 10.08
C ASP A 99 17.70 16.41 9.34
N PHE A 100 16.58 16.88 8.75
CA PHE A 100 16.51 18.21 8.11
C PHE A 100 16.72 19.33 9.13
N ASP A 101 15.99 19.31 10.25
CA ASP A 101 16.12 20.29 11.33
C ASP A 101 17.57 20.37 11.83
N PHE A 102 18.22 19.22 12.03
CA PHE A 102 19.62 19.18 12.47
C PHE A 102 20.57 19.82 11.46
N VAL A 103 20.38 19.59 10.16
CA VAL A 103 21.20 20.19 9.09
C VAL A 103 21.00 21.71 9.05
N GLU A 104 19.76 22.18 9.21
CA GLU A 104 19.40 23.60 9.19
C GLU A 104 19.92 24.34 10.42
N GLU A 105 19.64 23.86 11.63
CA GLU A 105 20.06 24.50 12.89
C GLU A 105 21.58 24.64 13.02
N ARG A 106 22.33 23.71 12.42
CA ARG A 106 23.79 23.70 12.43
C ARG A 106 24.42 24.39 11.22
N GLY A 107 23.62 24.92 10.28
CA GLY A 107 24.11 25.58 9.08
C GLY A 107 24.95 24.68 8.18
N LEU A 108 24.73 23.35 8.22
CA LEU A 108 25.61 22.39 7.54
C LEU A 108 25.53 22.52 6.01
N ALA A 109 24.40 23.00 5.48
CA ALA A 109 24.24 23.27 4.06
C ALA A 109 25.12 24.44 3.56
N GLU A 110 25.32 25.46 4.40
CA GLU A 110 26.13 26.65 4.08
C GLU A 110 27.62 26.34 4.16
N GLY A 111 28.02 25.52 5.12
CA GLY A 111 29.40 25.04 5.27
C GLY A 111 29.78 23.90 4.32
N PHE A 112 28.86 23.46 3.45
CA PHE A 112 29.11 22.37 2.51
C PHE A 112 29.94 22.84 1.31
N ASP A 113 30.89 22.00 0.88
CA ASP A 113 31.76 22.32 -0.26
C ASP A 113 30.95 22.66 -1.52
N ASP A 114 31.33 23.76 -2.18
CA ASP A 114 30.60 24.30 -3.33
C ASP A 114 30.54 23.32 -4.51
N SER A 115 31.60 22.55 -4.74
CA SER A 115 31.66 21.58 -5.83
C SER A 115 30.76 20.37 -5.55
N ALA A 116 30.72 19.93 -4.29
CA ALA A 116 29.81 18.89 -3.83
C ALA A 116 28.35 19.35 -3.87
N ARG A 117 28.06 20.59 -3.42
CA ARG A 117 26.72 21.19 -3.53
C ARG A 117 26.25 21.25 -4.98
N ARG A 118 27.12 21.67 -5.90
CA ARG A 118 26.80 21.71 -7.33
C ARG A 118 26.48 20.32 -7.87
N THR A 119 27.27 19.31 -7.51
CA THR A 119 27.01 17.91 -7.88
C THR A 119 25.63 17.45 -7.39
N ALA A 120 25.26 17.79 -6.15
CA ALA A 120 23.96 17.42 -5.61
C ALA A 120 22.79 18.10 -6.34
N LEU A 121 22.95 19.38 -6.69
CA LEU A 121 21.94 20.14 -7.44
C LEU A 121 21.82 19.69 -8.91
N ASP A 122 22.92 19.26 -9.53
CA ASP A 122 22.95 18.84 -10.93
C ASP A 122 22.55 17.36 -11.12
N PHE A 123 22.77 16.51 -10.11
CA PHE A 123 22.50 15.07 -10.20
C PHE A 123 21.35 14.61 -9.31
N TYR A 124 21.41 14.83 -7.99
CA TYR A 124 20.42 14.30 -7.06
C TYR A 124 19.08 15.03 -7.15
N LEU A 125 19.09 16.37 -7.17
CA LEU A 125 17.85 17.15 -7.20
C LEU A 125 16.98 16.82 -8.44
N PRO A 126 17.52 16.67 -9.66
CA PRO A 126 16.73 16.27 -10.81
C PRO A 126 16.08 14.88 -10.71
N LEU A 127 16.57 13.98 -9.85
CA LEU A 127 15.92 12.67 -9.62
C LEU A 127 14.49 12.81 -9.09
N ARG A 128 14.09 13.97 -8.55
CA ARG A 128 12.69 14.26 -8.21
C ARG A 128 11.76 14.14 -9.42
N HIS A 129 12.25 14.41 -10.63
CA HIS A 129 11.47 14.27 -11.87
C HIS A 129 11.27 12.79 -12.23
N VAL A 130 12.28 11.95 -11.97
CA VAL A 130 12.15 10.48 -12.09
C VAL A 130 11.18 9.95 -11.04
N ALA A 131 11.29 10.42 -9.79
CA ALA A 131 10.35 10.06 -8.72
C ALA A 131 8.90 10.48 -9.05
N TRP A 132 8.72 11.64 -9.68
CA TRP A 132 7.41 12.06 -10.19
C TRP A 132 6.89 11.14 -11.30
N GLY A 133 7.73 10.77 -12.28
CA GLY A 133 7.35 9.79 -13.31
C GLY A 133 6.95 8.44 -12.70
N ALA A 134 7.70 7.97 -11.70
CA ALA A 134 7.37 6.76 -10.96
C ALA A 134 6.06 6.88 -10.18
N ASN A 135 5.76 8.04 -9.60
CA ASN A 135 4.47 8.32 -8.96
C ASN A 135 3.31 8.21 -9.94
N MET A 136 3.43 8.81 -11.14
CA MET A 136 2.40 8.72 -12.18
C MET A 136 2.18 7.28 -12.65
N ASN A 137 3.27 6.53 -12.83
CA ASN A 137 3.18 5.10 -13.15
C ASN A 137 2.49 4.31 -12.02
N GLY A 138 2.82 4.62 -10.76
CA GLY A 138 2.17 4.06 -9.58
C GLY A 138 0.67 4.28 -9.56
N ALA A 139 0.23 5.54 -9.79
CA ALA A 139 -1.19 5.87 -9.87
C ALA A 139 -1.90 5.12 -10.99
N SER A 140 -1.26 4.99 -12.16
CA SER A 140 -1.79 4.19 -13.26
C SER A 140 -1.93 2.71 -12.91
N MET A 141 -0.97 2.14 -12.19
CA MET A 141 -1.05 0.74 -11.71
C MET A 141 -2.16 0.55 -10.69
N CYS A 142 -2.36 1.48 -9.75
CA CYS A 142 -3.48 1.41 -8.80
C CYS A 142 -4.85 1.52 -9.50
N ALA A 143 -4.95 2.32 -10.58
CA ALA A 143 -6.19 2.50 -11.31
C ALA A 143 -6.59 1.30 -12.18
N TYR A 144 -5.61 0.60 -12.75
CA TYR A 144 -5.84 -0.45 -13.75
C TYR A 144 -5.40 -1.86 -13.32
N GLY A 145 -4.70 -1.98 -12.20
CA GLY A 145 -4.38 -3.27 -11.60
C GLY A 145 -5.65 -4.03 -11.20
N TYR A 146 -5.53 -5.35 -11.12
CA TYR A 146 -6.64 -6.21 -10.72
C TYR A 146 -6.40 -6.80 -9.34
N GLY A 147 -7.35 -6.56 -8.44
CA GLY A 147 -7.37 -7.06 -7.07
C GLY A 147 -6.77 -6.06 -6.08
N THR A 148 -7.48 -5.87 -4.97
CA THR A 148 -7.09 -4.95 -3.86
C THR A 148 -5.73 -5.28 -3.25
N ALA A 149 -5.20 -6.49 -3.42
CA ALA A 149 -3.85 -6.83 -2.95
C ALA A 149 -2.74 -6.21 -3.80
N VAL A 150 -3.04 -5.86 -5.06
CA VAL A 150 -2.12 -5.24 -6.03
C VAL A 150 -2.30 -3.72 -6.08
N THR A 151 -3.54 -3.24 -5.98
CA THR A 151 -3.92 -1.82 -6.14
C THR A 151 -3.90 -1.01 -4.86
#